data_AF-Q3KZ44-F1
#
_entry.id   AF-Q3KZ44-F1
#
_cell.length_a   1.000
_cell.length_b   1.000
_cell.length_c   1.000
_cell.angle_alpha   90.00
_cell.angle_beta   90.00
_cell.angle_gamma   90.00
#
_symmetry.space_group_name_H-M   'P 1'
#
loop_
_entity.id
_entity.type
_entity.pdbx_description
1 polymer ?
#
loop_
_entity_poly.entity_id
_entity_poly.type
_entity_poly.pdbx_seq_one_letter_code
_entity_poly.pdbx_strand_id
1 'polypeptide(L)'
;MDSSKGSSKEGGEFSDSAEFHESKSDDPKLQALQEYHLLPASVKRRVRALKKLQHETLKIDSEFYKELFELEAKYDVKHQLVFKKRRDVVSGSIEPNDEECDWPTDDDDSCLDNLSERLKSTANVTKEANNEDPQSEVKGIPDFWLKTLQNISLFDEIVQEHDRDILKHLVDIKCVLHTGDSPGFTLEFYFSPNKYFTNDVLTKTYYFNYEIPKDDPFSYEGPEIVRTVGCVIYWNPGKNVTVKLVKKVQKRKSGGAKRTVTKSVREDSFFNFFSPPAQALSDELDEDTEMLLESDFKLGQFLRESVIPKAVLYFTGEAIDSEFDDDDDDEDDDLDDEDYSEGDDDDKDEDENEKENFNLHPCRGRHNRAPNRPKHNQTTNERQECPQQ
;
A
#
# COMPACT_ATOMS: atom_id res chain seq x y z
N MET A 1 -59.08 -55.37 64.59
CA MET A 1 -58.63 -55.11 63.22
C MET A 1 -58.27 -53.64 63.17
N ASP A 2 -57.20 -53.31 63.89
CA ASP A 2 -55.86 -52.99 63.36
C ASP A 2 -55.87 -51.65 62.63
N SER A 3 -55.53 -50.56 63.32
CA SER A 3 -54.17 -49.98 63.48
C SER A 3 -53.76 -49.22 62.20
N SER A 4 -53.30 -47.96 62.19
CA SER A 4 -53.17 -46.88 63.17
C SER A 4 -52.88 -45.58 62.38
N LYS A 5 -53.30 -44.47 62.98
CA LYS A 5 -53.00 -43.02 62.83
C LYS A 5 -51.95 -42.54 61.80
N GLY A 6 -52.30 -41.44 61.13
CA GLY A 6 -51.38 -40.60 60.35
C GLY A 6 -50.67 -39.48 61.12
N SER A 7 -49.92 -38.65 60.38
CA SER A 7 -49.76 -37.18 60.50
C SER A 7 -48.36 -36.69 60.06
N SER A 8 -48.35 -35.51 59.44
CA SER A 8 -47.27 -34.50 59.25
C SER A 8 -46.35 -34.68 58.03
N LYS A 9 -46.31 -33.79 57.01
CA LYS A 9 -46.02 -32.34 56.83
C LYS A 9 -44.53 -32.00 56.67
N GLU A 10 -44.28 -31.11 55.70
CA GLU A 10 -43.05 -30.34 55.40
C GLU A 10 -41.92 -31.15 54.72
N GLY A 11 -41.12 -30.61 53.81
CA GLY A 11 -40.82 -29.27 53.35
C GLY A 11 -39.61 -29.43 52.42
N GLY A 12 -39.47 -28.57 51.41
CA GLY A 12 -38.59 -28.81 50.26
C GLY A 12 -37.08 -28.89 50.54
N GLU A 13 -36.38 -29.52 49.61
CA GLU A 13 -35.00 -29.18 49.27
C GLU A 13 -34.92 -28.94 47.76
N PHE A 14 -34.77 -27.66 47.44
CA PHE A 14 -34.39 -27.13 46.14
C PHE A 14 -32.90 -27.45 45.96
N SER A 15 -32.60 -28.52 45.21
CA SER A 15 -31.24 -28.81 44.75
C SER A 15 -30.94 -27.90 43.57
N ASP A 16 -30.45 -26.69 43.84
CA ASP A 16 -29.89 -25.78 42.84
C ASP A 16 -28.51 -26.31 42.41
N SER A 17 -28.52 -27.38 41.62
CA SER A 17 -27.35 -27.78 40.84
C SER A 17 -27.34 -26.94 39.57
N ALA A 18 -27.00 -25.67 39.70
CA ALA A 18 -26.56 -24.87 38.57
C ALA A 18 -25.22 -25.44 38.10
N GLU A 19 -25.28 -26.48 37.25
CA GLU A 19 -24.20 -26.78 36.33
C GLU A 19 -24.03 -25.56 35.45
N PHE A 20 -23.11 -24.68 35.86
CA PHE A 20 -22.59 -23.62 35.03
C PHE A 20 -21.84 -24.33 33.89
N HIS A 21 -22.56 -24.58 32.80
CA HIS A 21 -21.96 -25.03 31.55
C HIS A 21 -20.95 -23.97 31.14
N GLU A 22 -19.68 -24.19 31.47
CA GLU A 22 -18.56 -23.39 31.04
C GLU A 22 -18.49 -23.55 29.52
N SER A 23 -19.10 -22.60 28.81
CA SER A 23 -18.99 -22.51 27.36
C SER A 23 -17.52 -22.27 27.07
N LYS A 24 -16.80 -23.33 26.68
CA LYS A 24 -15.46 -23.18 26.10
C LYS A 24 -15.61 -22.23 24.92
N SER A 25 -14.98 -21.08 25.01
CA SER A 25 -14.89 -20.19 23.87
C SER A 25 -14.01 -20.85 22.82
N ASP A 26 -14.47 -20.91 21.57
CA ASP A 26 -13.68 -21.45 20.45
C ASP A 26 -12.47 -20.56 20.08
N ASP A 27 -12.32 -19.40 20.73
CA ASP A 27 -11.14 -18.53 20.59
C ASP A 27 -9.98 -19.05 21.48
N PRO A 28 -8.88 -19.56 20.88
CA PRO A 28 -7.73 -20.09 21.63
C PRO A 28 -7.05 -19.01 22.49
N LYS A 29 -7.10 -17.74 22.08
CA LYS A 29 -6.52 -16.62 22.84
C LYS A 29 -7.32 -16.37 24.11
N LEU A 30 -8.65 -16.40 24.02
CA LEU A 30 -9.53 -16.20 25.15
C LEU A 30 -9.41 -17.36 26.16
N GLN A 31 -9.31 -18.59 25.67
CA GLN A 31 -9.07 -19.76 26.52
C GLN A 31 -7.73 -19.64 27.28
N ALA A 32 -6.64 -19.28 26.60
CA ALA A 32 -5.33 -19.10 27.24
C ALA A 32 -5.35 -17.99 28.31
N LEU A 33 -6.10 -16.91 28.08
CA LEU A 33 -6.30 -15.85 29.07
C LEU A 33 -7.09 -16.33 30.28
N GLN A 34 -8.18 -17.08 30.06
CA GLN A 34 -8.98 -17.67 31.14
C GLN A 34 -8.13 -18.58 32.01
N GLU A 35 -7.36 -19.49 31.40
CA GLU A 35 -6.43 -20.38 32.11
C GLU A 35 -5.39 -19.59 32.91
N TYR A 36 -4.81 -18.54 32.34
CA TYR A 36 -3.91 -17.63 33.05
C TYR A 36 -4.58 -16.96 34.26
N HIS A 37 -5.84 -16.55 34.12
CA HIS A 37 -6.63 -15.95 35.20
C HIS A 37 -6.99 -16.94 36.32
N LEU A 38 -7.00 -18.24 36.06
CA LEU A 38 -7.19 -19.27 37.09
C LEU A 38 -5.91 -19.59 37.88
N LEU A 39 -4.73 -19.17 37.40
CA LEU A 39 -3.46 -19.46 38.08
C LEU A 39 -3.35 -18.81 39.48
N PRO A 40 -2.67 -19.47 40.44
CA PRO A 40 -2.39 -18.89 41.75
C PRO A 40 -1.62 -17.57 41.68
N ALA A 41 -1.83 -16.68 42.64
CA ALA A 41 -1.17 -15.37 42.69
C ALA A 41 0.37 -15.47 42.68
N SER A 42 0.93 -16.50 43.31
CA SER A 42 2.37 -16.78 43.31
C SER A 42 2.91 -17.09 41.91
N VAL A 43 2.15 -17.83 41.10
CA VAL A 43 2.49 -18.16 39.71
C VAL A 43 2.34 -16.91 38.83
N LYS A 44 1.24 -16.17 38.95
CA LYS A 44 1.06 -14.89 38.23
C LYS A 44 2.18 -13.89 38.50
N ARG A 45 2.69 -13.82 39.74
CA ARG A 45 3.86 -13.00 40.08
C ARG A 45 5.12 -13.44 39.32
N ARG A 46 5.37 -14.73 39.19
CA ARG A 46 6.49 -15.26 38.39
C ARG A 46 6.31 -14.92 36.92
N VAL A 47 5.12 -15.09 36.35
CA VAL A 47 4.84 -14.72 34.95
C VAL A 47 5.06 -13.23 34.70
N ARG A 48 4.65 -12.34 35.63
CA ARG A 48 4.96 -10.90 35.53
C ARG A 48 6.47 -10.62 35.54
N ALA A 49 7.23 -11.37 36.34
CA ALA A 49 8.69 -11.27 36.30
C ALA A 49 9.26 -11.75 34.96
N LEU A 50 8.71 -12.81 34.36
CA LEU A 50 9.08 -13.26 33.02
C LEU A 50 8.77 -12.20 31.95
N LYS A 51 7.60 -11.54 32.02
CA LYS A 51 7.29 -10.42 31.11
C LYS A 51 8.29 -9.26 31.24
N LYS A 52 8.77 -8.98 32.45
CA LYS A 52 9.82 -7.98 32.65
C LYS A 52 11.15 -8.41 32.01
N LEU A 53 11.55 -9.67 32.16
CA LEU A 53 12.74 -10.23 31.50
C LEU A 53 12.59 -10.19 29.97
N GLN A 54 11.41 -10.50 29.44
CA GLN A 54 11.13 -10.39 28.01
C GLN A 54 11.33 -8.95 27.51
N HIS A 55 10.88 -7.95 28.27
CA HIS A 55 11.13 -6.55 27.92
C HIS A 55 12.62 -6.15 28.02
N GLU A 56 13.41 -6.80 28.87
CA GLU A 56 14.87 -6.63 28.88
C GLU A 56 15.50 -7.22 27.61
N THR A 57 15.00 -8.36 27.10
CA THR A 57 15.41 -8.91 25.80
C THR A 57 15.15 -7.92 24.67
N LEU A 58 13.97 -7.29 24.60
CA LEU A 58 13.64 -6.33 23.56
C LEU A 58 14.60 -5.12 23.51
N LYS A 59 15.15 -4.71 24.66
CA LYS A 59 16.16 -3.63 24.69
C LYS A 59 17.47 -4.05 24.03
N ILE A 60 17.88 -5.30 24.26
CA ILE A 60 19.03 -5.90 23.60
C ILE A 60 18.76 -5.98 22.09
N ASP A 61 17.55 -6.41 21.70
CA ASP A 61 17.16 -6.51 20.29
C ASP A 61 17.19 -5.13 19.60
N SER A 62 16.67 -4.08 20.25
CA SER A 62 16.74 -2.69 19.75
C SER A 62 18.18 -2.22 19.53
N GLU A 63 19.11 -2.55 20.43
CA GLU A 63 20.55 -2.27 20.25
C GLU A 63 21.14 -3.10 19.10
N PHE A 64 20.81 -4.39 19.02
CA PHE A 64 21.23 -5.27 17.93
C PHE A 64 20.83 -4.73 16.55
N TYR A 65 19.58 -4.30 16.37
CA TYR A 65 19.13 -3.77 15.08
C TYR A 65 19.84 -2.47 14.69
N LYS A 66 20.25 -1.64 15.65
CA LYS A 66 21.05 -0.43 15.38
C LYS A 66 22.43 -0.80 14.85
N GLU A 67 23.12 -1.71 15.54
CA GLU A 67 24.43 -2.20 15.11
C GLU A 67 24.36 -2.94 13.77
N LEU A 68 23.29 -3.72 13.54
CA LEU A 68 23.04 -4.40 12.28
C LEU A 68 22.92 -3.40 11.12
N PHE A 69 22.21 -2.30 11.33
CA PHE A 69 22.05 -1.27 10.30
C PHE A 69 23.35 -0.49 10.04
N GLU A 70 24.18 -0.24 11.07
CA GLU A 70 25.53 0.30 10.87
C GLU A 70 26.42 -0.66 10.05
N LEU A 71 26.30 -1.97 10.31
CA LEU A 71 26.99 -2.99 9.55
C LEU A 71 26.50 -3.02 8.09
N GLU A 72 25.19 -2.92 7.87
CA GLU A 72 24.61 -2.81 6.54
C GLU A 72 25.19 -1.61 5.78
N ALA A 73 25.19 -0.43 6.40
CA ALA A 73 25.77 0.78 5.82
C ALA A 73 27.26 0.63 5.45
N LYS A 74 28.03 -0.12 6.26
CA LYS A 74 29.44 -0.42 5.97
C LYS A 74 29.59 -1.28 4.71
N TYR A 75 28.72 -2.25 4.48
CA TYR A 75 28.76 -3.11 3.29
C TYR A 75 28.10 -2.47 2.07
N ASP A 76 27.12 -1.60 2.27
CA ASP A 76 26.48 -0.83 1.20
C ASP A 76 27.54 -0.05 0.40
N VAL A 77 28.56 0.53 1.04
CA VAL A 77 29.69 1.18 0.33
C VAL A 77 30.31 0.29 -0.76
N LYS A 78 30.39 -1.03 -0.53
CA LYS A 78 30.89 -1.98 -1.53
C LYS A 78 29.86 -2.26 -2.62
N HIS A 79 28.59 -2.40 -2.27
CA HIS A 79 27.51 -2.56 -3.24
C HIS A 79 27.40 -1.34 -4.16
N GLN A 80 27.51 -0.11 -3.62
CA GLN A 80 27.48 1.13 -4.39
C GLN A 80 28.60 1.18 -5.45
N LEU A 81 29.77 0.59 -5.19
CA LEU A 81 30.82 0.48 -6.21
C LEU A 81 30.42 -0.43 -7.37
N VAL A 82 29.71 -1.53 -7.09
CA VAL A 82 29.17 -2.44 -8.11
C VAL A 82 28.00 -1.78 -8.87
N PHE A 83 27.08 -1.14 -8.15
CA PHE A 83 25.95 -0.42 -8.76
C PHE A 83 26.40 0.73 -9.65
N LYS A 84 27.49 1.41 -9.29
CA LYS A 84 28.12 2.41 -10.15
C LYS A 84 28.59 1.80 -11.48
N LYS A 85 29.24 0.63 -11.46
CA LYS A 85 29.63 -0.08 -12.69
C LYS A 85 28.40 -0.47 -13.51
N ARG A 86 27.37 -1.03 -12.88
CA ARG A 86 26.09 -1.36 -13.54
C ARG A 86 25.52 -0.14 -14.26
N ARG A 87 25.43 1.01 -13.59
CA ARG A 87 24.96 2.26 -14.19
C ARG A 87 25.81 2.68 -15.39
N ASP A 88 27.13 2.54 -15.31
CA ASP A 88 28.03 2.91 -16.40
C ASP A 88 27.82 2.00 -17.63
N VAL A 89 27.50 0.72 -17.43
CA VAL A 89 27.09 -0.23 -18.50
C VAL A 89 25.70 0.11 -19.04
N VAL A 90 24.70 0.26 -18.16
CA VAL A 90 23.31 0.58 -18.54
C VAL A 90 23.23 1.87 -19.36
N SER A 91 24.04 2.88 -19.02
CA SER A 91 24.10 4.15 -19.77
C SER A 91 24.95 4.10 -21.05
N GLY A 92 25.67 3.00 -21.30
CA GLY A 92 26.62 2.87 -22.40
C GLY A 92 27.82 3.81 -22.27
N SER A 93 28.21 4.14 -21.02
CA SER A 93 29.43 4.91 -20.73
C SER A 93 30.68 4.03 -20.74
N ILE A 94 30.51 2.74 -20.42
CA ILE A 94 31.55 1.70 -20.48
C ILE A 94 30.96 0.52 -21.23
N GLU A 95 31.68 0.03 -22.24
CA GLU A 95 31.36 -1.22 -22.92
C GLU A 95 32.04 -2.37 -22.17
N PRO A 96 31.30 -3.40 -21.72
CA PRO A 96 31.88 -4.59 -21.12
C PRO A 96 32.81 -5.32 -22.09
N ASN A 97 33.85 -5.97 -21.56
CA ASN A 97 34.70 -6.84 -22.37
C ASN A 97 34.20 -8.31 -22.39
N ASP A 98 34.74 -9.13 -23.28
CA ASP A 98 34.33 -10.53 -23.46
C ASP A 98 34.42 -11.36 -22.16
N GLU A 99 35.42 -11.13 -21.30
CA GLU A 99 35.56 -11.84 -20.01
C GLU A 99 34.51 -11.36 -18.98
N GLU A 100 34.12 -10.08 -19.01
CA GLU A 100 33.05 -9.53 -18.15
C GLU A 100 31.66 -9.99 -18.58
N CYS A 101 31.52 -10.40 -19.85
CA CYS A 101 30.29 -10.98 -20.41
C CYS A 101 30.22 -12.51 -20.26
N ASP A 102 31.33 -13.17 -19.91
CA ASP A 102 31.40 -14.62 -19.72
C ASP A 102 30.73 -15.02 -18.39
N TRP A 103 29.40 -14.99 -18.40
CA TRP A 103 28.56 -15.45 -17.30
C TRP A 103 28.13 -16.91 -17.55
N PRO A 104 28.37 -17.86 -16.62
CA PRO A 104 28.15 -19.30 -16.84
C PRO A 104 26.71 -19.77 -17.09
N THR A 105 25.77 -18.87 -17.32
CA THR A 105 24.33 -19.18 -17.32
C THR A 105 23.66 -18.39 -18.43
N ASP A 106 23.48 -19.10 -19.54
CA ASP A 106 22.46 -18.91 -20.58
C ASP A 106 22.33 -20.21 -21.42
N ASP A 107 23.36 -21.08 -21.46
CA ASP A 107 23.33 -22.35 -22.23
C ASP A 107 23.13 -23.63 -21.40
N ASP A 108 23.39 -23.66 -20.09
CA ASP A 108 23.40 -24.89 -19.26
C ASP A 108 22.40 -24.87 -18.08
N ASP A 109 21.54 -23.86 -17.96
CA ASP A 109 20.54 -23.79 -16.88
C ASP A 109 19.22 -24.44 -17.31
N SER A 110 18.95 -25.64 -16.78
CA SER A 110 17.73 -26.42 -17.05
C SER A 110 16.40 -25.70 -16.72
N CYS A 111 16.44 -24.56 -16.04
CA CYS A 111 15.28 -23.70 -15.76
C CYS A 111 14.86 -22.83 -16.96
N LEU A 112 15.79 -22.48 -17.86
CA LEU A 112 15.50 -21.70 -19.08
C LEU A 112 14.99 -22.57 -20.23
N ASP A 113 15.16 -23.90 -20.19
CA ASP A 113 14.69 -24.78 -21.27
C ASP A 113 13.16 -24.72 -21.46
N ASN A 114 12.39 -24.65 -20.37
CA ASN A 114 10.93 -24.51 -20.42
C ASN A 114 10.47 -23.14 -20.94
N LEU A 115 11.18 -22.07 -20.58
CA LEU A 115 10.88 -20.72 -21.07
C LEU A 115 11.33 -20.52 -22.52
N SER A 116 12.47 -21.11 -22.91
CA SER A 116 13.01 -21.14 -24.26
C SER A 116 12.11 -21.91 -25.22
N GLU A 117 11.52 -23.04 -24.83
CA GLU A 117 10.50 -23.74 -25.62
C GLU A 117 9.18 -22.94 -25.77
N ARG A 118 8.74 -22.24 -24.71
CA ARG A 118 7.61 -21.28 -24.77
C ARG A 118 7.90 -20.04 -25.64
N LEU A 119 9.13 -19.53 -25.64
CA LEU A 119 9.57 -18.43 -26.51
C LEU A 119 9.74 -18.88 -27.97
N LYS A 120 10.24 -20.09 -28.23
CA LYS A 120 10.35 -20.66 -29.58
C LYS A 120 8.97 -20.87 -30.23
N SER A 121 7.95 -21.22 -29.46
CA SER A 121 6.57 -21.38 -29.94
C SER A 121 5.87 -20.05 -30.23
N THR A 122 6.19 -18.97 -29.49
CA THR A 122 5.67 -17.61 -29.74
C THR A 122 6.47 -16.84 -30.81
N ALA A 123 7.78 -17.08 -30.94
CA ALA A 123 8.66 -16.45 -31.93
C ALA A 123 8.37 -16.86 -33.39
N ASN A 124 7.58 -17.91 -33.64
CA ASN A 124 7.12 -18.23 -34.98
C ASN A 124 6.07 -17.23 -35.52
N VAL A 125 5.55 -16.32 -34.68
CA VAL A 125 4.59 -15.27 -35.09
C VAL A 125 5.28 -13.93 -35.43
N THR A 126 6.53 -13.70 -34.97
CA THR A 126 7.21 -12.38 -35.12
C THR A 126 8.41 -12.37 -36.07
N LYS A 127 8.77 -13.50 -36.68
CA LYS A 127 9.92 -13.60 -37.61
C LYS A 127 9.81 -12.81 -38.93
N GLU A 128 8.70 -12.13 -39.22
CA GLU A 128 8.56 -11.33 -40.44
C GLU A 128 8.97 -9.85 -40.30
N ALA A 129 9.42 -9.37 -39.13
CA ALA A 129 9.58 -7.93 -38.90
C ALA A 129 11.00 -7.38 -38.64
N ASN A 130 12.09 -8.16 -38.70
CA ASN A 130 13.45 -7.62 -38.51
C ASN A 130 14.40 -8.00 -39.65
N ASN A 131 14.30 -7.26 -40.76
CA ASN A 131 15.45 -6.93 -41.60
C ASN A 131 15.74 -5.45 -41.38
N GLU A 132 16.41 -5.10 -40.29
CA GLU A 132 16.96 -3.76 -40.08
C GLU A 132 18.50 -3.83 -39.98
N ASP A 133 19.14 -2.85 -40.60
CA ASP A 133 20.59 -2.67 -40.74
C ASP A 133 21.33 -2.86 -39.39
N PRO A 134 22.52 -3.51 -39.36
CA PRO A 134 23.34 -3.69 -38.17
C PRO A 134 24.01 -2.40 -37.66
N GLN A 135 23.46 -1.21 -37.98
CA GLN A 135 24.15 0.07 -37.86
C GLN A 135 23.28 1.23 -37.34
N SER A 136 22.41 0.94 -36.37
CA SER A 136 22.11 1.93 -35.34
C SER A 136 22.87 1.49 -34.09
N GLU A 137 23.96 2.18 -33.73
CA GLU A 137 24.67 1.95 -32.46
C GLU A 137 23.71 2.27 -31.32
N VAL A 138 23.01 1.25 -30.80
CA VAL A 138 22.20 1.39 -29.61
C VAL A 138 23.15 1.58 -28.44
N LYS A 139 23.14 2.78 -27.86
CA LYS A 139 24.01 3.11 -26.73
C LYS A 139 23.42 2.60 -25.41
N GLY A 140 24.16 1.76 -24.71
CA GLY A 140 23.76 1.22 -23.42
C GLY A 140 22.56 0.28 -23.51
N ILE A 141 21.76 0.20 -22.45
CA ILE A 141 20.55 -0.63 -22.37
C ILE A 141 19.33 0.31 -22.30
N PRO A 142 18.65 0.55 -23.44
CA PRO A 142 17.49 1.45 -23.48
C PRO A 142 16.38 0.99 -22.54
N ASP A 143 15.72 1.97 -21.91
CA ASP A 143 14.56 1.77 -21.05
C ASP A 143 14.77 0.77 -19.90
N PHE A 144 16.03 0.53 -19.48
CA PHE A 144 16.38 -0.44 -18.44
C PHE A 144 15.47 -0.33 -17.21
N TRP A 145 15.47 0.81 -16.54
CA TRP A 145 14.66 1.00 -15.33
C TRP A 145 13.16 1.04 -15.60
N LEU A 146 12.72 1.55 -16.76
CA LEU A 146 11.31 1.52 -17.11
C LEU A 146 10.81 0.08 -17.23
N LYS A 147 11.55 -0.78 -17.94
CA LYS A 147 11.22 -2.20 -18.09
C LYS A 147 11.32 -2.95 -16.77
N THR A 148 12.39 -2.71 -16.00
CA THR A 148 12.55 -3.27 -14.65
C THR A 148 11.34 -2.96 -13.77
N LEU A 149 10.86 -1.71 -13.75
CA LEU A 149 9.70 -1.32 -12.97
C LEU A 149 8.40 -1.90 -13.53
N GLN A 150 8.23 -1.99 -14.85
CA GLN A 150 7.04 -2.59 -15.48
C GLN A 150 6.90 -4.09 -15.20
N ASN A 151 8.02 -4.79 -15.03
CA ASN A 151 8.01 -6.22 -14.73
C ASN A 151 7.62 -6.52 -13.26
N ILE A 152 7.51 -5.49 -12.42
CA ILE A 152 7.11 -5.64 -11.01
C ILE A 152 5.63 -5.27 -10.88
N SER A 153 4.81 -6.20 -10.40
CA SER A 153 3.36 -6.02 -10.19
C SER A 153 3.03 -4.74 -9.39
N LEU A 154 3.69 -4.54 -8.25
CA LEU A 154 3.50 -3.35 -7.40
C LEU A 154 3.75 -2.02 -8.16
N PHE A 155 4.67 -2.01 -9.12
CA PHE A 155 4.99 -0.81 -9.89
C PHE A 155 4.09 -0.65 -11.11
N ASP A 156 3.70 -1.73 -11.79
CA ASP A 156 2.80 -1.65 -12.93
C ASP A 156 1.41 -1.12 -12.54
N GLU A 157 0.93 -1.43 -11.33
CA GLU A 157 -0.33 -0.88 -10.79
C GLU A 157 -0.30 0.65 -10.61
N ILE A 158 0.85 1.22 -10.23
CA ILE A 158 0.97 2.66 -9.94
C ILE A 158 1.45 3.47 -11.15
N VAL A 159 2.14 2.85 -12.12
CA VAL A 159 2.70 3.51 -13.30
C VAL A 159 1.64 3.65 -14.38
N GLN A 160 1.20 4.89 -14.60
CA GLN A 160 0.21 5.20 -15.63
C GLN A 160 0.85 5.35 -17.00
N GLU A 161 0.06 5.24 -18.08
CA GLU A 161 0.54 5.34 -19.46
C GLU A 161 1.32 6.65 -19.72
N HIS A 162 0.86 7.76 -19.17
CA HIS A 162 1.50 9.07 -19.32
C HIS A 162 2.81 9.21 -18.53
N ASP A 163 3.06 8.35 -17.52
CA ASP A 163 4.30 8.32 -16.75
C ASP A 163 5.42 7.61 -17.52
N ARG A 164 5.06 6.63 -18.37
CA ARG A 164 6.02 5.77 -19.09
C ARG A 164 7.01 6.61 -19.92
N ASP A 165 6.53 7.62 -20.64
CA ASP A 165 7.41 8.50 -21.42
C ASP A 165 8.38 9.33 -20.57
N ILE A 166 8.03 9.61 -19.31
CA ILE A 166 8.90 10.32 -18.38
C ILE A 166 9.93 9.35 -17.81
N LEU A 167 9.51 8.13 -17.47
CA LEU A 167 10.36 7.08 -16.94
C LEU A 167 11.39 6.55 -17.96
N LYS A 168 11.19 6.74 -19.28
CA LYS A 168 12.25 6.54 -20.29
C LYS A 168 13.51 7.39 -20.02
N HIS A 169 13.35 8.51 -19.32
CA HIS A 169 14.46 9.36 -18.94
C HIS A 169 15.14 8.93 -17.63
N LEU A 170 14.63 7.92 -16.93
CA LEU A 170 15.20 7.41 -15.69
C LEU A 170 16.48 6.61 -15.97
N VAL A 171 17.60 7.12 -15.49
CA VAL A 171 18.95 6.60 -15.77
C VAL A 171 19.43 5.69 -14.64
N ASP A 172 19.10 6.01 -13.40
CA ASP A 172 19.57 5.26 -12.23
C ASP A 172 18.60 5.40 -11.06
N ILE A 173 18.50 4.35 -10.24
CA ILE A 173 17.85 4.37 -8.94
C ILE A 173 18.87 3.94 -7.90
N LYS A 174 19.12 4.81 -6.92
CA LYS A 174 20.04 4.53 -5.82
C LYS A 174 19.32 4.56 -4.49
N CYS A 175 19.85 3.80 -3.55
CA CYS A 175 19.51 3.88 -2.14
C CYS A 175 20.73 4.41 -1.39
N VAL A 176 20.54 5.46 -0.57
CA VAL A 176 21.55 6.04 0.30
C VAL A 176 21.11 5.82 1.73
N LEU A 177 21.89 5.07 2.51
CA LEU A 177 21.60 4.79 3.91
C LEU A 177 22.10 5.92 4.82
N HIS A 178 21.26 6.36 5.75
CA HIS A 178 21.58 7.39 6.74
C HIS A 178 21.62 6.73 8.12
N THR A 179 22.78 6.73 8.78
CA THR A 179 22.93 6.23 10.16
C THR A 179 23.03 7.40 11.16
N GLY A 180 22.98 7.12 12.46
CA GLY A 180 23.10 8.13 13.52
C GLY A 180 21.75 8.70 13.98
N ASP A 181 21.66 10.02 14.13
CA ASP A 181 20.53 10.70 14.81
C ASP A 181 19.20 10.68 14.03
N SER A 182 19.24 10.38 12.73
CA SER A 182 18.05 10.25 11.88
C SER A 182 18.21 9.03 10.99
N PRO A 183 18.12 7.83 11.57
CA PRO A 183 18.38 6.61 10.84
C PRO A 183 17.30 6.36 9.79
N GLY A 184 17.67 5.83 8.65
CA GLY A 184 16.74 5.62 7.54
C GLY A 184 17.48 5.54 6.20
N PHE A 185 16.76 5.81 5.12
CA PHE A 185 17.36 5.78 3.78
C PHE A 185 16.67 6.75 2.83
N THR A 186 17.41 7.21 1.83
CA THR A 186 16.88 8.01 0.72
C THR A 186 17.01 7.23 -0.58
N LEU A 187 15.89 7.06 -1.27
CA LEU A 187 15.84 6.65 -2.65
C LEU A 187 16.07 7.87 -3.55
N GLU A 188 17.02 7.76 -4.47
CA GLU A 188 17.39 8.80 -5.43
C GLU A 188 17.16 8.29 -6.85
N PHE A 189 16.26 8.95 -7.58
CA PHE A 189 15.90 8.65 -8.95
C PHE A 189 16.54 9.68 -9.87
N TYR A 190 17.54 9.24 -10.65
CA TYR A 190 18.33 10.10 -11.52
C TYR A 190 17.71 10.16 -12.91
N PHE A 191 17.36 11.35 -13.37
CA PHE A 191 16.79 11.57 -14.69
C PHE A 191 17.78 12.27 -15.62
N SER A 192 17.80 11.83 -16.87
CA SER A 192 18.44 12.60 -17.94
C SER A 192 17.66 13.90 -18.19
N PRO A 193 18.32 14.95 -18.74
CA PRO A 193 17.64 16.17 -19.15
C PRO A 193 16.43 15.86 -20.03
N ASN A 194 15.26 16.32 -19.62
CA ASN A 194 13.99 15.95 -20.25
C ASN A 194 13.04 17.15 -20.37
N LYS A 195 11.98 16.97 -21.15
CA LYS A 195 10.99 18.03 -21.43
C LYS A 195 9.96 18.22 -20.32
N TYR A 196 9.92 17.35 -19.29
CA TYR A 196 8.82 17.27 -18.32
C TYR A 196 9.08 18.10 -17.07
N PHE A 197 10.28 18.02 -16.50
CA PHE A 197 10.69 18.78 -15.31
C PHE A 197 12.17 19.13 -15.36
N THR A 198 12.62 20.02 -14.46
CA THR A 198 14.01 20.48 -14.41
C THR A 198 14.87 19.76 -13.36
N ASN A 199 14.29 18.90 -12.53
CA ASN A 199 15.05 18.11 -11.55
C ASN A 199 15.97 17.12 -12.26
N ASP A 200 17.23 17.07 -11.86
CA ASP A 200 18.15 15.99 -12.26
C ASP A 200 17.95 14.74 -11.38
N VAL A 201 17.53 14.94 -10.14
CA VAL A 201 17.30 13.87 -9.15
C VAL A 201 15.97 14.13 -8.42
N LEU A 202 15.13 13.11 -8.36
CA LEU A 202 13.97 13.07 -7.48
C LEU A 202 14.29 12.18 -6.28
N THR A 203 14.00 12.66 -5.07
CA THR A 203 14.32 11.94 -3.84
C THR A 203 13.08 11.59 -3.03
N LYS A 204 13.16 10.45 -2.33
CA LYS A 204 12.16 9.98 -1.37
C LYS A 204 12.91 9.41 -0.16
N THR A 205 12.66 9.94 1.03
CA THR A 205 13.40 9.61 2.24
C THR A 205 12.49 8.97 3.28
N TYR A 206 12.90 7.84 3.82
CA TYR A 206 12.23 7.09 4.87
C TYR A 206 13.06 7.12 6.15
N TYR A 207 12.40 7.15 7.30
CA TYR A 207 13.04 7.23 8.60
C TYR A 207 12.62 6.06 9.47
N PHE A 208 13.60 5.42 10.10
CA PHE A 208 13.41 4.32 11.02
C PHE A 208 13.17 4.80 12.45
N ASN A 209 12.32 4.08 13.16
CA ASN A 209 12.19 4.14 14.60
C ASN A 209 12.65 2.83 15.23
N TYR A 210 13.58 2.91 16.18
CA TYR A 210 14.07 1.76 16.95
C TYR A 210 13.50 1.74 18.37
N GLU A 211 12.65 2.70 18.73
CA GLU A 211 12.05 2.77 20.06
C GLU A 211 11.00 1.67 20.23
N ILE A 212 11.12 0.92 21.32
CA ILE A 212 10.11 -0.06 21.72
C ILE A 212 8.83 0.69 22.11
N PRO A 213 7.66 0.37 21.51
CA PRO A 213 6.41 1.03 21.84
C PRO A 213 6.09 0.95 23.34
N LYS A 214 5.57 2.04 23.92
CA LYS A 214 5.25 2.08 25.35
C LYS A 214 3.94 1.37 25.69
N ASP A 215 2.97 1.45 24.80
CA ASP A 215 1.62 0.94 25.01
C ASP A 215 1.54 -0.57 24.70
N ASP A 216 2.26 -1.04 23.69
CA ASP A 216 2.46 -2.46 23.41
C ASP A 216 3.94 -2.80 23.16
N PRO A 217 4.77 -2.93 24.21
CA PRO A 217 6.18 -3.23 24.03
C PRO A 217 6.46 -4.55 23.32
N PHE A 218 5.57 -5.54 23.44
CA PHE A 218 5.80 -6.89 22.92
C PHE A 218 5.45 -7.06 21.44
N SER A 219 4.92 -6.01 20.79
CA SER A 219 4.76 -5.96 19.34
C SER A 219 6.03 -5.54 18.60
N TYR A 220 7.11 -5.18 19.30
CA TYR A 220 8.37 -4.77 18.68
C TYR A 220 9.03 -5.95 17.96
N GLU A 221 9.06 -5.91 16.62
CA GLU A 221 9.70 -6.91 15.75
C GLU A 221 11.00 -6.42 15.09
N GLY A 222 11.36 -5.15 15.32
CA GLY A 222 12.51 -4.51 14.71
C GLY A 222 12.24 -3.03 14.42
N PRO A 223 13.15 -2.37 13.69
CA PRO A 223 12.93 -0.99 13.28
C PRO A 223 11.81 -0.88 12.26
N GLU A 224 10.91 0.06 12.47
CA GLU A 224 9.80 0.35 11.57
C GLU A 224 10.02 1.66 10.82
N ILE A 225 9.51 1.75 9.59
CA ILE A 225 9.40 3.03 8.88
C ILE A 225 8.25 3.80 9.51
N VAL A 226 8.54 4.94 10.14
CA VAL A 226 7.51 5.76 10.82
C VAL A 226 7.20 7.05 10.08
N ARG A 227 8.05 7.43 9.13
CA ARG A 227 7.94 8.72 8.46
C ARG A 227 8.56 8.66 7.08
N THR A 228 7.96 9.40 6.16
CA THR A 228 8.51 9.60 4.83
C THR A 228 8.46 11.05 4.38
N VAL A 229 9.41 11.46 3.54
CA VAL A 229 9.52 12.79 2.96
C VAL A 229 9.88 12.66 1.48
N GLY A 230 9.01 13.17 0.62
CA GLY A 230 9.27 13.26 -0.81
C GLY A 230 10.02 14.54 -1.20
N CYS A 231 9.95 14.91 -2.47
CA CYS A 231 10.57 16.11 -3.00
C CYS A 231 9.63 16.86 -3.94
N VAL A 232 9.90 18.17 -4.11
CA VAL A 232 9.14 18.98 -5.06
C VAL A 232 9.65 18.72 -6.48
N ILE A 233 8.73 18.30 -7.35
CA ILE A 233 8.98 18.17 -8.78
C ILE A 233 8.72 19.52 -9.46
N TYR A 234 9.75 20.08 -10.09
CA TYR A 234 9.71 21.34 -10.83
C TYR A 234 9.23 21.10 -12.26
N TRP A 235 7.94 20.81 -12.39
CA TRP A 235 7.28 20.57 -13.67
C TRP A 235 7.41 21.76 -14.63
N ASN A 236 7.76 21.47 -15.88
CA ASN A 236 7.68 22.42 -16.98
C ASN A 236 6.21 22.76 -17.28
N PRO A 237 5.93 23.93 -17.90
CA PRO A 237 4.57 24.37 -18.18
C PRO A 237 3.76 23.32 -18.97
N GLY A 238 2.63 22.89 -18.39
CA GLY A 238 1.71 21.93 -19.02
C GLY A 238 2.22 20.49 -19.06
N LYS A 239 3.27 20.16 -18.30
CA LYS A 239 3.85 18.81 -18.23
C LYS A 239 3.60 18.08 -16.92
N ASN A 240 2.94 18.72 -15.96
CA ASN A 240 2.58 18.08 -14.71
C ASN A 240 1.50 17.02 -14.95
N VAL A 241 1.89 15.75 -14.84
CA VAL A 241 1.01 14.60 -15.01
C VAL A 241 0.22 14.23 -13.76
N THR A 242 0.63 14.72 -12.57
CA THR A 242 -0.08 14.43 -11.31
C THR A 242 -1.37 15.24 -11.13
N VAL A 243 -1.70 16.09 -12.10
CA VAL A 243 -2.89 16.96 -12.07
C VAL A 243 -3.63 17.00 -13.39
N LYS A 244 -4.96 16.93 -13.29
CA LYS A 244 -5.88 17.11 -14.42
C LYS A 244 -6.65 18.40 -14.31
N LEU A 245 -6.70 19.16 -15.41
CA LEU A 245 -7.42 20.43 -15.48
C LEU A 245 -8.87 20.21 -15.91
N VAL A 246 -9.79 20.27 -14.95
CA VAL A 246 -11.24 20.11 -15.19
C VAL A 246 -11.88 21.48 -15.38
N LYS A 247 -12.50 21.72 -16.54
CA LYS A 247 -13.24 22.96 -16.84
C LYS A 247 -14.66 22.88 -16.28
N LYS A 248 -14.95 23.60 -15.20
CA LYS A 248 -16.29 23.70 -14.61
C LYS A 248 -16.98 24.99 -15.05
N VAL A 249 -18.10 24.86 -15.76
CA VAL A 249 -18.91 26.01 -16.19
C VAL A 249 -19.83 26.44 -15.05
N GLN A 250 -19.61 27.64 -14.53
CA GLN A 250 -20.45 28.25 -13.50
C GLN A 250 -21.43 29.25 -14.13
N LYS A 251 -22.73 29.11 -13.83
CA LYS A 251 -23.75 30.12 -14.16
C LYS A 251 -23.84 31.14 -13.03
N ARG A 252 -23.71 32.44 -13.34
CA ARG A 252 -23.98 33.51 -12.37
C ARG A 252 -25.49 33.61 -12.09
N LYS A 253 -25.86 33.73 -10.81
CA LYS A 253 -27.27 33.77 -10.35
C LYS A 253 -28.08 34.96 -10.89
N SER A 254 -27.47 36.07 -11.34
CA SER A 254 -28.22 37.29 -11.70
C SER A 254 -28.08 37.77 -13.15
N GLY A 255 -27.59 36.98 -14.10
CA GLY A 255 -27.38 37.51 -15.46
C GLY A 255 -27.17 36.54 -16.61
N GLY A 256 -27.42 35.23 -16.43
CA GLY A 256 -27.36 34.24 -17.52
C GLY A 256 -25.97 33.95 -18.10
N ALA A 257 -24.99 34.83 -17.91
CA ALA A 257 -23.60 34.66 -18.38
C ALA A 257 -22.93 33.45 -17.71
N LYS A 258 -22.46 32.53 -18.54
CA LYS A 258 -21.66 31.35 -18.16
C LYS A 258 -20.19 31.77 -18.06
N ARG A 259 -19.54 31.51 -16.93
CA ARG A 259 -18.07 31.61 -16.79
C ARG A 259 -17.47 30.21 -16.68
N THR A 260 -16.40 29.94 -17.41
CA THR A 260 -15.67 28.66 -17.30
C THR A 260 -14.52 28.85 -16.32
N VAL A 261 -14.51 28.07 -15.24
CA VAL A 261 -13.44 28.05 -14.24
C VAL A 261 -12.69 26.73 -14.39
N THR A 262 -11.39 26.80 -14.62
CA THR A 262 -10.52 25.61 -14.62
C THR A 262 -10.17 25.27 -13.17
N LYS A 263 -10.49 24.06 -12.73
CA LYS A 263 -10.10 23.52 -11.42
C LYS A 263 -9.09 22.40 -11.67
N SER A 264 -7.96 22.42 -10.98
CA SER A 264 -7.04 21.28 -10.93
C SER A 264 -7.57 20.22 -9.98
N VAL A 265 -7.52 18.96 -10.40
CA VAL A 265 -7.83 17.77 -9.59
C VAL A 265 -6.59 16.87 -9.64
N ARG A 266 -6.30 16.15 -8.55
CA ARG A 266 -5.21 15.17 -8.53
C ARG A 266 -5.54 14.05 -9.53
N GLU A 267 -4.56 13.67 -10.33
CA GLU A 267 -4.64 12.51 -11.23
C GLU A 267 -3.68 11.44 -10.70
N ASP A 268 -4.05 10.18 -10.87
CA ASP A 268 -3.19 9.05 -10.56
C ASP A 268 -1.97 9.09 -11.46
N SER A 269 -0.81 8.84 -10.86
CA SER A 269 0.50 8.95 -11.50
C SER A 269 1.53 8.41 -10.52
N PHE A 270 2.52 7.68 -11.03
CA PHE A 270 3.70 7.24 -10.29
C PHE A 270 4.38 8.40 -9.54
N PHE A 271 4.40 9.61 -10.13
CA PHE A 271 5.07 10.77 -9.53
C PHE A 271 4.38 11.30 -8.27
N ASN A 272 3.18 10.82 -7.93
CA ASN A 272 2.59 11.03 -6.61
C ASN A 272 3.41 10.41 -5.48
N PHE A 273 4.24 9.39 -5.77
CA PHE A 273 5.19 8.79 -4.83
C PHE A 273 6.12 9.82 -4.19
N PHE A 274 6.49 10.88 -4.91
CA PHE A 274 7.35 11.96 -4.39
C PHE A 274 6.58 13.02 -3.61
N SER A 275 5.27 12.87 -3.46
CA SER A 275 4.39 13.80 -2.71
C SER A 275 3.52 13.01 -1.73
N PRO A 276 4.14 12.39 -0.70
CA PRO A 276 3.40 11.70 0.35
C PRO A 276 2.45 12.66 1.08
N PRO A 277 1.38 12.16 1.71
CA PRO A 277 0.45 12.98 2.48
C PRO A 277 1.17 13.86 3.51
N ALA A 278 0.78 15.14 3.59
CA ALA A 278 1.37 16.06 4.57
C ALA A 278 1.08 15.65 6.03
N GLN A 279 0.02 14.85 6.21
CA GLN A 279 -0.40 14.23 7.47
C GLN A 279 0.54 13.14 7.96
N ALA A 280 1.51 12.67 7.15
CA ALA A 280 2.53 11.67 7.54
C ALA A 280 3.46 12.11 8.70
N LEU A 281 3.16 13.23 9.35
CA LEU A 281 3.84 13.83 10.49
C LEU A 281 2.95 13.92 11.74
N SER A 282 1.68 13.47 11.69
CA SER A 282 0.73 13.51 12.81
C SER A 282 0.38 12.12 13.33
N ASP A 283 0.23 11.99 14.64
CA ASP A 283 -0.14 10.74 15.32
C ASP A 283 -1.63 10.35 15.13
N GLU A 284 -2.46 11.25 14.58
CA GLU A 284 -3.87 11.02 14.28
C GLU A 284 -4.08 10.98 12.76
N LEU A 285 -3.87 9.81 12.17
CA LEU A 285 -4.15 9.54 10.76
C LEU A 285 -5.56 8.97 10.62
N ASP A 286 -6.27 9.36 9.56
CA ASP A 286 -7.43 8.60 9.10
C ASP A 286 -7.00 7.27 8.44
N GLU A 287 -7.88 6.27 8.47
CA GLU A 287 -7.64 4.91 7.97
C GLU A 287 -7.17 4.90 6.51
N ASP A 288 -7.73 5.77 5.66
CA ASP A 288 -7.34 5.90 4.26
C ASP A 288 -5.88 6.39 4.11
N THR A 289 -5.48 7.37 4.93
CA THR A 289 -4.11 7.89 4.95
C THR A 289 -3.12 6.88 5.51
N GLU A 290 -3.51 6.10 6.51
CA GLU A 290 -2.70 5.02 7.10
C GLU A 290 -2.43 3.92 6.06
N MET A 291 -3.46 3.41 5.39
CA MET A 291 -3.31 2.42 4.30
C MET A 291 -2.43 2.94 3.16
N LEU A 292 -2.57 4.22 2.79
CA LEU A 292 -1.74 4.83 1.75
C LEU A 292 -0.27 4.90 2.17
N LEU A 293 0.03 5.19 3.43
CA LEU A 293 1.40 5.23 3.95
C LEU A 293 2.00 3.84 4.09
N GLU A 294 1.23 2.85 4.53
CA GLU A 294 1.66 1.46 4.60
C GLU A 294 2.07 0.94 3.22
N SER A 295 1.23 1.18 2.20
CA SER A 295 1.54 0.87 0.80
C SER A 295 2.81 1.59 0.33
N ASP A 296 2.96 2.87 0.66
CA ASP A 296 4.15 3.67 0.33
C ASP A 296 5.44 3.15 0.99
N PHE A 297 5.35 2.72 2.25
CA PHE A 297 6.45 2.15 3.02
C PHE A 297 6.88 0.79 2.45
N LYS A 298 5.90 -0.07 2.14
CA LYS A 298 6.15 -1.37 1.47
C LYS A 298 6.87 -1.16 0.14
N LEU A 299 6.44 -0.18 -0.65
CA LEU A 299 7.09 0.14 -1.93
C LEU A 299 8.52 0.65 -1.75
N GLY A 300 8.73 1.55 -0.79
CA GLY A 300 10.06 2.09 -0.46
C GLY A 300 11.03 1.00 0.02
N GLN A 301 10.55 0.09 0.87
CA GLN A 301 11.31 -1.06 1.34
C GLN A 301 11.64 -2.03 0.20
N PHE A 302 10.65 -2.35 -0.64
CA PHE A 302 10.85 -3.25 -1.77
C PHE A 302 11.89 -2.72 -2.78
N LEU A 303 11.90 -1.41 -3.05
CA LEU A 303 12.94 -0.78 -3.87
C LEU A 303 14.34 -0.97 -3.27
N ARG A 304 14.47 -0.70 -1.97
CA ARG A 304 15.75 -0.79 -1.26
C ARG A 304 16.26 -2.22 -1.19
N GLU A 305 15.41 -3.17 -0.81
CA GLU A 305 15.82 -4.54 -0.43
C GLU A 305 15.84 -5.51 -1.61
N SER A 306 14.97 -5.29 -2.61
CA SER A 306 14.80 -6.22 -3.73
C SER A 306 15.18 -5.59 -5.07
N VAL A 307 14.51 -4.51 -5.47
CA VAL A 307 14.62 -3.99 -6.85
C VAL A 307 16.02 -3.45 -7.14
N ILE A 308 16.56 -2.58 -6.30
CA ILE A 308 17.88 -1.96 -6.54
C ILE A 308 18.99 -3.01 -6.53
N PRO A 309 19.06 -3.97 -5.59
CA PRO A 309 20.08 -5.02 -5.62
C PRO A 309 19.94 -5.98 -6.82
N LYS A 310 18.71 -6.32 -7.22
CA LYS A 310 18.40 -7.36 -8.23
C LYS A 310 17.87 -6.80 -9.55
N ALA A 311 18.14 -5.52 -9.87
CA ALA A 311 17.52 -4.83 -11.00
C ALA A 311 17.62 -5.55 -12.36
N VAL A 312 18.75 -6.23 -12.60
CA VAL A 312 18.96 -7.01 -13.83
C VAL A 312 18.03 -8.23 -13.91
N LEU A 313 17.77 -8.92 -12.79
CA LEU A 313 16.88 -10.08 -12.75
C LEU A 313 15.42 -9.68 -12.96
N TYR A 314 15.02 -8.52 -12.44
CA TYR A 314 13.71 -7.95 -12.76
C TYR A 314 13.62 -7.49 -14.22
N PHE A 315 14.73 -7.00 -14.80
CA PHE A 315 14.78 -6.62 -16.22
C PHE A 315 14.66 -7.84 -17.14
N THR A 316 15.37 -8.94 -16.84
CA THR A 316 15.33 -10.19 -17.62
C THR A 316 14.08 -11.02 -17.36
N GLY A 317 13.45 -10.82 -16.20
CA GLY A 317 12.22 -11.49 -15.80
C GLY A 317 12.42 -12.64 -14.81
N GLU A 318 13.67 -13.02 -14.51
CA GLU A 318 14.01 -14.11 -13.59
C GLU A 318 13.59 -13.87 -12.13
N ALA A 319 13.50 -12.59 -11.73
CA ALA A 319 13.05 -12.21 -10.39
C ALA A 319 11.60 -11.72 -10.35
N ILE A 320 10.84 -11.87 -11.44
CA ILE A 320 9.39 -11.68 -11.38
C ILE A 320 8.85 -12.80 -10.50
N ASP A 321 8.07 -12.45 -9.48
CA ASP A 321 7.50 -13.42 -8.55
C ASP A 321 6.79 -14.51 -9.35
N SER A 322 7.38 -15.71 -9.38
CA SER A 322 6.81 -16.90 -9.99
C SER A 322 5.70 -17.49 -9.12
N GLU A 323 5.04 -16.68 -8.29
CA GLU A 323 3.93 -17.06 -7.40
C GLU A 323 2.66 -17.53 -8.16
N PHE A 324 2.78 -17.86 -9.45
CA PHE A 324 1.78 -18.56 -10.26
C PHE A 324 2.28 -19.92 -10.81
N ASP A 325 3.47 -20.39 -10.40
CA ASP A 325 4.01 -21.72 -10.76
C ASP A 325 3.99 -22.71 -9.57
N ASP A 326 3.47 -22.29 -8.41
CA ASP A 326 3.17 -23.15 -7.23
C ASP A 326 1.65 -23.13 -6.92
N ASP A 327 0.78 -23.08 -7.94
CA ASP A 327 -0.58 -23.62 -7.78
C ASP A 327 -0.45 -25.14 -7.83
N ASP A 328 -0.20 -25.71 -6.65
CA ASP A 328 -0.15 -27.12 -6.33
C ASP A 328 -1.22 -27.92 -7.10
N ASP A 329 -0.75 -29.02 -7.68
CA ASP A 329 -1.50 -30.24 -7.98
C ASP A 329 -2.24 -30.74 -6.73
N ASP A 330 -3.35 -30.11 -6.36
CA ASP A 330 -4.39 -30.78 -5.58
C ASP A 330 -5.32 -31.51 -6.56
N GLU A 331 -4.87 -32.70 -6.96
CA GLU A 331 -5.75 -33.81 -7.36
C GLU A 331 -6.74 -34.08 -6.21
N ASP A 332 -7.86 -33.36 -6.15
CA ASP A 332 -9.06 -33.84 -5.47
C ASP A 332 -10.02 -34.42 -6.51
N ASP A 333 -9.71 -35.67 -6.83
CA ASP A 333 -10.51 -36.63 -7.58
C ASP A 333 -11.65 -37.11 -6.66
N ASP A 334 -12.66 -36.27 -6.40
CA ASP A 334 -13.93 -36.72 -5.81
C ASP A 334 -15.10 -36.45 -6.77
N LEU A 335 -15.35 -37.49 -7.56
CA LEU A 335 -16.57 -37.78 -8.29
C LEU A 335 -17.81 -37.55 -7.39
N ASP A 336 -18.69 -36.63 -7.78
CA ASP A 336 -20.12 -36.89 -7.61
C ASP A 336 -20.91 -36.45 -8.85
N ASP A 337 -21.31 -37.47 -9.59
CA ASP A 337 -22.11 -37.48 -10.79
C ASP A 337 -23.57 -37.58 -10.38
N GLU A 338 -24.31 -36.46 -10.31
CA GLU A 338 -25.78 -36.50 -10.37
C GLU A 338 -26.37 -35.40 -11.26
N ASP A 339 -26.48 -35.79 -12.54
CA ASP A 339 -27.68 -35.74 -13.39
C ASP A 339 -28.39 -34.39 -13.64
N TYR A 340 -28.26 -33.95 -14.90
CA TYR A 340 -29.13 -32.97 -15.52
C TYR A 340 -30.46 -33.63 -15.93
N SER A 341 -31.53 -33.34 -15.21
CA SER A 341 -32.88 -33.53 -15.72
C SER A 341 -33.56 -32.18 -15.98
N GLU A 342 -33.50 -31.73 -17.24
CA GLU A 342 -34.50 -30.80 -17.76
C GLU A 342 -35.82 -31.56 -17.99
N GLY A 343 -36.91 -31.03 -17.44
CA GLY A 343 -38.26 -31.58 -17.60
C GLY A 343 -39.32 -30.53 -17.28
N ASP A 344 -39.93 -30.04 -18.35
CA ASP A 344 -40.97 -29.02 -18.49
C ASP A 344 -42.31 -29.33 -17.79
N ASP A 345 -43.17 -28.31 -17.82
CA ASP A 345 -44.65 -28.31 -17.77
C ASP A 345 -45.41 -28.10 -16.43
N ASP A 346 -46.08 -26.93 -16.41
CA ASP A 346 -47.51 -26.69 -16.15
C ASP A 346 -48.13 -27.09 -14.80
N ASP A 347 -48.63 -26.11 -14.03
CA ASP A 347 -50.04 -25.66 -14.14
C ASP A 347 -50.52 -24.86 -12.89
N LYS A 348 -51.21 -23.74 -13.19
CA LYS A 348 -52.44 -23.17 -12.56
C LYS A 348 -52.41 -22.46 -11.20
N ASP A 349 -52.87 -21.20 -11.29
CA ASP A 349 -54.04 -20.56 -10.62
C ASP A 349 -54.13 -20.65 -9.08
N GLU A 350 -54.65 -19.70 -8.31
CA GLU A 350 -55.30 -18.39 -8.41
C GLU A 350 -55.34 -17.95 -6.94
N ASP A 351 -55.15 -16.66 -6.62
CA ASP A 351 -56.21 -15.90 -5.95
C ASP A 351 -55.78 -14.49 -5.52
N GLU A 352 -56.69 -13.60 -5.87
CA GLU A 352 -56.74 -12.17 -5.66
C GLU A 352 -56.91 -11.81 -4.18
N ASN A 353 -56.39 -10.65 -3.78
CA ASN A 353 -57.30 -9.66 -3.21
C ASN A 353 -56.81 -8.23 -3.43
N GLU A 354 -57.65 -7.52 -4.17
CA GLU A 354 -57.65 -6.08 -4.40
C GLU A 354 -57.89 -5.26 -3.12
N LYS A 355 -57.60 -3.96 -3.28
CA LYS A 355 -58.31 -2.75 -2.77
C LYS A 355 -57.34 -1.82 -2.03
N GLU A 356 -57.32 -0.51 -2.26
CA GLU A 356 -58.02 0.37 -3.20
C GLU A 356 -57.30 1.73 -3.13
N ASN A 357 -57.49 2.51 -4.19
CA ASN A 357 -57.31 3.96 -4.35
C ASN A 357 -57.24 4.83 -3.08
N PHE A 358 -56.46 5.94 -3.12
CA PHE A 358 -57.04 7.27 -3.36
C PHE A 358 -55.96 8.35 -3.59
N ASN A 359 -56.11 9.01 -4.73
CA ASN A 359 -55.51 10.27 -5.15
C ASN A 359 -55.91 11.41 -4.19
N LEU A 360 -55.04 12.43 -3.98
CA LEU A 360 -55.35 13.89 -3.92
C LEU A 360 -54.24 14.73 -3.23
N HIS A 361 -53.54 15.56 -4.02
CA HIS A 361 -52.98 16.86 -3.63
C HIS A 361 -54.12 17.93 -3.60
N PRO A 362 -53.95 19.23 -3.22
CA PRO A 362 -52.93 19.98 -2.43
C PRO A 362 -53.52 21.08 -1.48
N CYS A 363 -52.63 21.92 -0.88
CA CYS A 363 -52.77 23.37 -0.54
C CYS A 363 -53.16 23.90 0.88
N ARG A 364 -52.20 24.68 1.44
CA ARG A 364 -52.24 26.10 1.92
C ARG A 364 -53.00 26.58 3.19
N GLY A 365 -52.27 27.39 3.99
CA GLY A 365 -52.72 28.61 4.71
C GLY A 365 -51.95 28.88 6.02
N ARG A 366 -50.99 29.84 6.14
CA ARG A 366 -51.08 31.31 6.43
C ARG A 366 -51.89 31.63 7.71
N HIS A 367 -51.48 32.45 8.70
CA HIS A 367 -50.90 33.82 8.70
C HIS A 367 -50.51 34.29 10.14
N ASN A 368 -49.44 35.08 10.38
CA ASN A 368 -49.39 36.53 10.77
C ASN A 368 -48.51 36.68 12.06
N ARG A 369 -47.80 37.77 12.44
CA ARG A 369 -47.46 39.12 11.93
C ARG A 369 -46.33 39.69 12.83
N ALA A 370 -45.48 40.58 12.28
CA ALA A 370 -44.48 41.43 12.99
C ALA A 370 -45.10 42.71 13.62
N PRO A 371 -44.37 43.68 14.25
CA PRO A 371 -43.56 44.69 13.50
C PRO A 371 -42.36 45.45 14.20
N ASN A 372 -41.50 46.07 13.35
CA ASN A 372 -40.70 47.35 13.42
C ASN A 372 -39.73 47.73 14.60
N ARG A 373 -38.40 47.97 14.40
CA ARG A 373 -37.57 49.13 13.85
C ARG A 373 -37.36 50.32 14.84
N PRO A 374 -36.33 51.24 14.78
CA PRO A 374 -35.17 51.43 13.85
C PRO A 374 -33.78 52.00 14.36
N LYS A 375 -32.75 51.88 13.48
CA LYS A 375 -31.60 52.78 13.06
C LYS A 375 -30.72 53.58 14.06
N HIS A 376 -29.38 53.54 13.87
CA HIS A 376 -28.54 54.71 13.45
C HIS A 376 -27.08 54.36 12.99
N ASN A 377 -26.58 55.17 12.04
CA ASN A 377 -25.24 55.25 11.40
C ASN A 377 -24.06 55.69 12.29
N GLN A 378 -22.82 55.33 11.90
CA GLN A 378 -21.62 56.19 11.61
C GLN A 378 -20.37 55.29 11.42
N THR A 379 -19.72 55.17 10.25
CA THR A 379 -18.60 55.95 9.65
C THR A 379 -17.39 56.31 10.54
N THR A 380 -16.23 55.69 10.26
CA THR A 380 -14.83 56.22 10.19
C THR A 380 -13.93 55.04 9.72
N ASN A 381 -13.40 54.96 8.50
CA ASN A 381 -12.22 55.63 7.93
C ASN A 381 -11.03 55.76 8.90
N GLU A 382 -9.95 55.01 8.67
CA GLU A 382 -8.56 55.52 8.74
C GLU A 382 -7.55 54.53 8.12
N ARG A 383 -6.72 55.08 7.22
CA ARG A 383 -5.46 54.54 6.68
C ARG A 383 -4.32 55.15 7.50
N GLN A 384 -3.22 54.42 7.69
CA GLN A 384 -1.87 54.94 7.98
C GLN A 384 -0.87 53.87 7.48
N GLU A 385 -0.21 54.03 6.33
CA GLU A 385 1.01 54.82 6.03
C GLU A 385 2.27 54.44 6.82
N CYS A 386 3.30 54.06 6.05
CA CYS A 386 4.70 53.86 6.42
C CYS A 386 5.36 55.14 6.96
N PRO A 387 6.59 55.01 7.49
CA PRO A 387 7.68 55.75 6.86
C PRO A 387 8.97 54.94 6.67
N GLN A 388 9.67 55.31 5.60
CA GLN A 388 11.06 55.00 5.31
C GLN A 388 11.99 55.79 6.25
N GLN A 389 13.11 55.16 6.62
CA GLN A 389 14.46 55.71 6.45
C GLN A 389 15.43 54.58 6.17
#